data_AF-A0A6H5GMM0-F1
#
_entry.id   AF-A0A6H5GMM0-F1
#
_cell.length_a   1.000
_cell.length_b   1.000
_cell.length_c   1.000
_cell.angle_alpha   90.00
_cell.angle_beta   90.00
_cell.angle_gamma   90.00
#
_symmetry.space_group_name_H-M   'P 1'
#
loop_
_entity.id
_entity.type
_entity.pdbx_description
1 polymer ?
#
loop_
_entity_poly.entity_id
_entity_poly.type
_entity_poly.pdbx_seq_one_letter_code
_entity_poly.pdbx_strand_id
1 'polypeptide(L)' 'MDKLRFDFEIKAAADGKTNVLSVTSIATPAGQVFALPLESQPANLHPELAKTPNYAK' A
#
# COMPACT_ATOMS: atom_id res chain seq x y z
N MET A 1 -7.97 -20.76 11.47
CA MET A 1 -7.31 -19.44 11.47
C MET A 1 -7.96 -18.64 10.36
N ASP A 2 -8.70 -17.61 10.72
CA ASP A 2 -9.44 -16.79 9.77
C ASP A 2 -8.47 -15.99 8.89
N LYS A 3 -8.74 -15.97 7.58
CA LYS A 3 -7.86 -15.35 6.58
C LYS A 3 -8.25 -13.90 6.35
N LEU A 4 -7.31 -12.97 6.55
CA LEU A 4 -7.47 -11.58 6.15
C LEU A 4 -7.19 -11.43 4.66
N ARG A 5 -7.95 -10.57 3.96
CA ARG A 5 -7.68 -10.17 2.59
C ARG A 5 -7.02 -8.79 2.60
N PHE A 6 -5.84 -8.69 2.01
CA PHE A 6 -5.13 -7.43 1.81
C PHE A 6 -5.32 -6.98 0.38
N ASP A 7 -5.90 -5.80 0.18
CA ASP A 7 -6.05 -5.21 -1.14
C ASP A 7 -4.90 -4.21 -1.36
N PHE A 8 -4.24 -4.34 -2.51
CA PHE A 8 -3.13 -3.50 -2.92
C PHE A 8 -3.54 -2.70 -4.14
N GLU A 9 -3.25 -1.40 -4.13
CA GLU A 9 -3.47 -0.52 -5.27
C GLU A 9 -2.12 0.06 -5.71
N ILE A 10 -1.89 0.10 -7.02
CA ILE A 10 -0.74 0.79 -7.58
C ILE A 10 -1.12 2.25 -7.75
N LYS A 11 -0.47 3.13 -6.99
CA LYS A 11 -0.64 4.57 -7.15
C LYS A 11 0.58 5.17 -7.82
N ALA A 12 0.34 5.98 -8.84
CA ALA A 12 1.38 6.78 -9.46
C ALA A 12 1.90 7.80 -8.43
N ALA A 13 3.21 7.85 -8.25
CA ALA A 13 3.85 8.87 -7.45
C ALA A 13 3.75 10.22 -8.16
N ALA A 14 3.84 11.31 -7.38
CA ALA A 14 3.77 12.68 -7.89
C ALA A 14 4.90 13.03 -8.89
N ASP A 15 5.97 12.24 -8.92
CA ASP A 15 7.08 12.36 -9.87
C ASP A 15 6.70 11.96 -11.32
N GLY A 16 5.52 11.35 -11.52
CA GLY A 16 5.01 10.91 -12.81
C GLY A 16 5.76 9.72 -13.43
N LYS A 17 6.69 9.09 -12.68
CA LYS A 17 7.56 8.01 -13.18
C LYS A 17 7.48 6.76 -12.32
N THR A 18 7.21 6.90 -11.04
CA THR A 18 7.27 5.80 -10.08
C THR A 18 5.87 5.26 -9.78
N ASN A 19 5.67 3.96 -9.94
CA ASN A 19 4.47 3.26 -9.52
C ASN A 19 4.73 2.58 -8.18
N VAL A 20 4.04 3.01 -7.14
CA VAL A 20 4.18 2.45 -5.80
C VAL A 20 3.02 1.49 -5.53
N LEU A 21 3.34 0.23 -5.22
CA LEU A 21 2.37 -0.72 -4.68
C LEU A 21 2.21 -0.46 -3.17
N SER A 22 1.04 0.04 -2.78
CA SER A 22 0.70 0.23 -1.37
C SER A 22 -0.56 -0.55 -1.00
N VAL A 23 -0.57 -1.12 0.20
CA VAL A 23 -1.81 -1.65 0.80
C VAL A 23 -2.77 -0.47 0.98
N THR A 24 -3.98 -0.60 0.45
CA THR A 24 -5.00 0.45 0.59
C THR A 24 -6.10 0.05 1.56
N SER A 25 -6.37 -1.24 1.69
CA SER A 25 -7.35 -1.73 2.65
C SER A 25 -7.10 -3.16 3.11
N ILE A 26 -7.66 -3.47 4.26
CA ILE A 26 -7.69 -4.81 4.83
C ILE A 26 -9.15 -5.19 5.00
N ALA A 27 -9.55 -6.34 4.46
CA ALA A 27 -10.89 -6.89 4.60
C ALA A 27 -10.90 -8.13 5.50
N THR A 28 -11.90 -8.20 6.38
CA THR A 28 -12.14 -9.34 7.26
C THR A 28 -13.05 -10.37 6.58
N PRO A 29 -13.04 -11.64 7.01
CA PRO A 29 -14.00 -12.63 6.53
C PRO A 29 -15.47 -12.25 6.76
N ALA A 30 -15.74 -11.39 7.76
CA ALA A 30 -17.06 -10.84 8.04
C ALA A 30 -17.48 -9.74 7.05
N GLY A 31 -16.67 -9.45 6.03
CA GLY A 31 -16.95 -8.46 4.99
C GLY A 31 -16.65 -7.02 5.40
N GLN A 32 -16.05 -6.79 6.56
CA GLN A 32 -15.66 -5.45 6.99
C GLN A 32 -14.39 -5.03 6.27
N VAL A 33 -14.39 -3.82 5.71
CA VAL A 33 -13.24 -3.25 5.00
C VAL A 33 -12.71 -2.06 5.77
N PHE A 34 -11.41 -2.09 6.08
CA PHE A 34 -10.70 -1.01 6.75
C PHE A 34 -9.75 -0.38 5.77
N ALA A 35 -10.07 0.84 5.33
CA ALA A 35 -9.18 1.62 4.47
C ALA A 35 -8.06 2.23 5.31
N LEU A 36 -6.83 2.18 4.79
CA LEU A 36 -5.72 2.94 5.36
C LEU A 36 -5.92 4.43 5.08
N PRO A 37 -5.64 5.32 6.05
CA PRO A 37 -5.65 6.77 5.82
C PRO A 37 -4.74 7.14 4.65
N LEU A 38 -5.18 8.07 3.79
CA LEU A 38 -4.42 8.50 2.60
C LEU A 38 -3.01 8.98 2.94
N GLU A 39 -2.85 9.63 4.09
CA GLU A 39 -1.57 10.10 4.60
C GLU A 39 -0.59 8.98 4.94
N SER A 40 -1.08 7.77 5.24
CA SER A 40 -0.26 6.60 5.62
C SER A 40 0.03 5.65 4.44
N GLN A 41 -0.59 5.90 3.28
CA GLN A 41 -0.41 5.09 2.07
C GLN A 41 0.91 5.33 1.29
N PRO A 42 1.56 6.50 1.32
CA PRO A 42 2.79 6.72 0.56
C PRO A 42 3.94 5.76 0.95
N ALA A 43 4.59 5.10 -0.02
CA ALA A 43 5.68 4.15 0.27
C ALA A 43 6.91 4.77 0.93
N ASN A 44 7.12 6.08 0.84
CA ASN A 44 8.19 6.74 1.57
C ASN A 44 8.03 6.62 3.10
N LEU A 45 6.82 6.32 3.59
CA LEU A 45 6.55 6.04 5.00
C LEU A 45 6.80 4.57 5.38
N HIS A 46 7.11 3.72 4.40
CA HIS A 46 7.37 2.28 4.59
C HIS A 46 8.87 2.01 4.35
N PRO A 47 9.72 2.17 5.38
CA PRO A 47 11.17 2.20 5.22
C PRO A 47 11.76 0.92 4.65
N GLU A 48 11.11 -0.23 4.84
CA GLU A 48 11.56 -1.50 4.24
C GLU A 48 11.24 -1.58 2.74
N LEU A 49 10.11 -1.02 2.28
CA LEU A 49 9.78 -0.96 0.86
C LEU A 49 10.73 0.00 0.12
N ALA A 50 11.09 1.11 0.77
CA ALA A 50 11.98 2.12 0.23
C ALA A 50 13.44 1.65 0.02
N LYS A 51 13.83 0.50 0.60
CA LYS A 51 15.16 -0.11 0.39
C LYS A 51 15.22 -0.99 -0.87
N THR A 52 14.07 -1.33 -1.45
CA THR A 52 14.05 -2.22 -2.61
C THR A 52 14.59 -1.50 -3.85
N PRO A 53 15.30 -2.21 -4.75
CA PRO A 53 15.85 -1.61 -5.97
C PRO A 53 14.78 -1.07 -6.93
N ASN A 54 13.52 -1.49 -6.74
CA ASN A 54 12.36 -1.03 -7.50
C ASN A 54 11.80 0.32 -7.00
N TYR A 55 12.20 0.76 -5.79
CA TYR A 55 11.85 2.07 -5.27
C TYR A 55 12.83 3.11 -5.81
N ALA A 56 12.52 3.67 -6.97
CA ALA A 56 13.22 4.82 -7.54
C ALA A 56 12.74 6.11 -6.85
N LYS A 57 13.68 6.95 -6.40
CA LYS A 57 13.41 8.28 -5.83
C LYS A 57 13.36 9.36 -6.90
#